data_AF-A0A5S9QJI8-F1
#
_entry.id   AF-A0A5S9QJI8-F1
#
_cell.length_a   1.000
_cell.length_b   1.000
_cell.length_c   1.000
_cell.angle_alpha   90.00
_cell.angle_beta   90.00
_cell.angle_gamma   90.00
#
_symmetry.space_group_name_H-M   'P 1'
#
loop_
_entity.id
_entity.type
_entity.pdbx_description
1 polymer ?
#
loop_
_entity_poly.entity_id
_entity_poly.type
_entity_poly.pdbx_seq_one_letter_code
_entity_poly.pdbx_strand_id
1 'polypeptide(L)'
;MLWGRLCPVREISDSELSFEELVKRNQLLNGIGCGLCFAGISIPLALFDHVPEKVHWWLVSLGFGFMVILPFLFISLVTLSKGLARFYEFWRFYELHYKIGIKGIMAVYIPLMMLGLLSIYQITKYI
;
A
#
# COMPACT_ATOMS: atom_id res chain seq x y z
N MET A 1 8.02 2.24 17.93
CA MET A 1 8.22 0.77 17.83
C MET A 1 7.14 -0.05 18.55
N LEU A 2 5.90 0.44 18.71
CA LEU A 2 4.82 -0.35 19.34
C LEU A 2 4.28 -1.42 18.38
N TRP A 3 4.07 -1.05 17.12
CA TRP A 3 3.54 -1.92 16.07
C TRP A 3 4.44 -3.11 15.75
N GLY A 4 5.76 -2.93 15.70
CA GLY A 4 6.70 -4.05 15.50
C GLY A 4 6.73 -5.05 16.66
N ARG A 5 6.33 -4.64 17.87
CA ARG A 5 6.14 -5.56 19.01
C ARG A 5 4.82 -6.32 18.92
N LEU A 6 3.75 -5.65 18.46
CA LEU A 6 2.42 -6.26 18.31
C LEU A 6 2.31 -7.17 17.07
N CYS A 7 3.09 -6.88 16.03
CA CYS A 7 3.11 -7.60 14.77
C CYS A 7 4.57 -7.90 14.39
N PRO A 8 5.20 -8.90 15.05
CA PRO A 8 6.60 -9.21 14.81
C PRO A 8 6.82 -9.67 13.36
N VAL A 9 8.00 -9.34 12.85
CA VAL A 9 8.48 -9.84 11.55
C VAL A 9 8.66 -11.34 11.65
N ARG A 10 8.33 -12.09 10.59
CA ARG A 10 8.55 -13.54 10.57
C ARG A 10 10.03 -13.85 10.76
N GLU A 11 10.36 -14.74 11.68
CA GLU A 11 11.76 -15.15 11.89
C GLU A 11 12.31 -15.96 10.72
N ILE A 12 11.44 -16.73 10.06
CA ILE A 12 11.82 -17.66 9.00
C ILE A 12 11.58 -17.02 7.63
N SER A 13 12.64 -16.99 6.82
CA SER A 13 12.55 -16.81 5.38
C SER A 13 13.66 -17.65 4.77
N ASP A 14 13.28 -18.64 3.95
CA ASP A 14 14.17 -19.42 3.08
C ASP A 14 14.88 -18.56 2.01
N SER A 15 14.89 -17.23 2.17
CA SER A 15 15.64 -16.33 1.31
C SER A 15 17.11 -16.33 1.74
N GLU A 16 17.96 -16.93 0.93
CA GLU A 16 19.42 -16.91 1.10
C GLU A 16 20.00 -15.48 1.06
N LEU A 17 19.23 -14.48 0.62
CA LEU A 17 19.68 -13.11 0.44
C LEU A 17 19.80 -12.36 1.78
N SER A 18 20.91 -11.63 1.91
CA SER A 18 21.16 -10.70 3.00
C SER A 18 20.21 -9.49 2.94
N PHE A 19 20.01 -8.81 4.07
CA PHE A 19 19.20 -7.59 4.11
C PHE A 19 19.73 -6.48 3.19
N GLU A 20 21.06 -6.36 3.06
CA GLU A 20 21.68 -5.37 2.17
C GLU A 20 21.33 -5.62 0.70
N GLU A 21 21.33 -6.88 0.26
CA GLU A 21 20.94 -7.26 -1.09
C GLU A 21 19.44 -7.00 -1.33
N LEU A 22 18.60 -7.28 -0.34
CA LEU A 22 17.18 -6.98 -0.39
C LEU A 22 16.92 -5.48 -0.55
N VAL A 23 17.65 -4.64 0.20
CA VAL A 23 17.57 -3.17 0.07
C VAL A 23 17.96 -2.74 -1.33
N LYS A 24 19.14 -3.15 -1.81
CA LYS A 24 19.65 -2.75 -3.14
C LYS A 24 18.67 -3.09 -4.27
N ARG A 25 17.98 -4.24 -4.17
CA ARG A 25 17.04 -4.71 -5.20
C ARG A 25 15.65 -4.10 -5.10
N ASN A 26 15.22 -3.61 -3.94
CA ASN A 26 13.84 -3.18 -3.72
C ASN A 26 13.70 -1.69 -3.39
N GLN A 27 14.79 -0.96 -3.14
CA GLN A 27 14.77 0.45 -2.78
C GLN A 27 14.05 1.32 -3.82
N LEU A 28 14.28 1.10 -5.12
CA LEU A 28 13.60 1.84 -6.17
C LEU A 28 12.09 1.55 -6.17
N LEU A 29 11.69 0.28 -6.05
CA LEU A 29 10.27 -0.10 -6.00
C LEU A 29 9.58 0.50 -4.77
N ASN A 30 10.26 0.48 -3.62
CA ASN A 30 9.77 1.12 -2.40
C ASN A 30 9.65 2.64 -2.58
N GLY A 31 10.63 3.29 -3.20
CA GLY A 31 10.60 4.72 -3.49
C GLY A 31 9.42 5.12 -4.38
N ILE A 32 9.17 4.36 -5.46
CA ILE A 32 8.00 4.57 -6.33
C ILE A 32 6.70 4.31 -5.55
N GLY A 33 6.65 3.23 -4.76
CA GLY A 33 5.52 2.93 -3.89
C GLY A 33 5.19 4.08 -2.93
N CYS A 34 6.19 4.64 -2.26
CA CYS A 34 6.01 5.83 -1.41
C CYS A 34 5.50 7.03 -2.22
N GLY A 35 6.02 7.26 -3.43
CA GLY A 35 5.52 8.31 -4.32
C GLY A 35 4.04 8.12 -4.70
N LEU A 36 3.63 6.88 -4.98
CA LEU A 36 2.24 6.54 -5.28
C LEU A 36 1.30 6.73 -4.10
N CYS A 37 1.78 6.61 -2.86
CA CYS A 37 0.98 6.98 -1.68
C CYS A 37 0.55 8.46 -1.76
N PHE A 38 1.44 9.38 -2.12
CA PHE A 38 1.13 10.80 -2.26
C PHE A 38 0.22 11.09 -3.46
N ALA A 39 0.45 10.39 -4.57
CA ALA A 39 -0.44 10.46 -5.73
C ALA A 39 -1.88 10.05 -5.37
N GLY A 40 -2.04 9.04 -4.51
CA GLY A 40 -3.33 8.56 -4.04
C GLY A 40 -4.17 9.61 -3.32
N ILE A 41 -3.55 10.54 -2.57
CA ILE A 41 -4.27 11.68 -1.95
C ILE A 41 -4.53 12.80 -2.96
N SER A 42 -3.58 13.04 -3.87
CA SER A 42 -3.65 14.16 -4.80
C SER A 42 -4.81 14.03 -5.79
N ILE A 43 -5.15 12.79 -6.20
CA ILE A 43 -6.24 12.53 -7.15
C ILE A 43 -7.60 12.98 -6.58
N PRO A 44 -8.05 12.53 -5.38
CA PRO A 44 -9.34 12.98 -4.84
C PRO A 44 -9.37 14.46 -4.45
N LEU A 45 -8.23 15.04 -4.04
CA LEU A 45 -8.15 16.48 -3.78
C LEU A 45 -8.39 17.31 -5.04
N ALA A 46 -7.86 16.91 -6.19
CA ALA A 46 -8.10 17.60 -7.45
C ALA A 46 -9.59 17.57 -7.89
N LEU A 47 -10.34 16.58 -7.40
CA LEU A 47 -11.77 16.41 -7.72
C LEU A 47 -12.69 17.15 -6.74
N PHE A 48 -12.16 17.75 -5.67
CA PHE A 48 -12.96 18.30 -4.57
C PHE A 48 -13.93 19.41 -5.01
N ASP A 49 -13.46 20.33 -5.86
CA ASP A 49 -14.26 21.44 -6.39
C ASP A 49 -15.23 21.03 -7.52
N HIS A 50 -15.09 19.81 -8.03
CA HIS A 50 -15.84 19.30 -9.18
C HIS A 50 -16.98 18.37 -8.78
N VAL A 51 -17.15 18.09 -7.48
CA VAL A 51 -18.18 17.18 -6.98
C VAL A 51 -19.07 17.85 -5.92
N PRO A 52 -20.31 17.37 -5.73
CA PRO A 52 -21.20 17.89 -4.70
C PRO A 52 -20.63 17.77 -3.27
N GLU A 53 -20.88 18.75 -2.41
CA GLU A 53 -20.40 18.75 -1.02
C GLU A 53 -20.75 17.48 -0.23
N LYS A 54 -21.93 16.91 -0.50
CA LYS A 54 -22.39 15.65 0.11
C LYS A 54 -21.45 14.45 -0.11
N VAL A 55 -20.53 14.52 -1.08
CA VAL A 55 -19.53 13.45 -1.34
C VAL A 55 -18.11 13.76 -0.86
N HIS A 56 -17.86 14.94 -0.29
CA HIS A 56 -16.52 15.35 0.15
C HIS A 56 -15.88 14.38 1.14
N TRP A 57 -16.65 13.86 2.11
CA TRP A 57 -16.15 12.84 3.04
C TRP A 57 -15.77 11.51 2.36
N TRP A 58 -16.48 11.16 1.29
CA TRP A 58 -16.14 10.00 0.47
C TRP A 58 -14.88 10.25 -0.37
N LEU A 59 -14.64 11.48 -0.85
CA LEU A 59 -13.37 11.82 -1.51
C LEU A 59 -12.17 11.71 -0.56
N VAL A 60 -12.30 12.18 0.68
CA VAL A 60 -11.25 12.03 1.69
C VAL A 60 -10.97 10.55 1.95
N SER A 61 -12.02 9.76 2.12
CA SER A 61 -11.93 8.30 2.32
C SER A 61 -11.31 7.59 1.10
N LEU A 62 -11.65 8.03 -0.11
CA LEU A 62 -11.05 7.57 -1.36
C LEU A 62 -9.55 7.85 -1.38
N GLY A 63 -9.11 9.02 -0.91
CA GLY A 63 -7.70 9.40 -0.81
C GLY A 63 -6.91 8.40 0.02
N PHE A 64 -7.36 8.13 1.24
CA PHE A 64 -6.75 7.13 2.11
C PHE A 64 -6.77 5.72 1.51
N GLY A 65 -7.84 5.34 0.82
CA GLY A 65 -7.89 4.07 0.11
C GLY A 65 -6.86 3.99 -1.02
N PHE A 66 -6.72 5.04 -1.82
CA PHE A 66 -5.76 5.10 -2.92
C PHE A 66 -4.30 5.16 -2.47
N MET A 67 -4.02 5.72 -1.28
CA MET A 67 -2.69 5.61 -0.65
C MET A 67 -2.23 4.17 -0.50
N VAL A 68 -3.16 3.21 -0.41
CA VAL A 68 -2.85 1.78 -0.28
C VAL A 68 -3.00 1.05 -1.60
N ILE A 69 -4.12 1.26 -2.30
CA ILE A 69 -4.48 0.52 -3.51
C ILE A 69 -3.45 0.77 -4.62
N LEU A 70 -3.09 2.03 -4.90
CA LEU A 70 -2.18 2.36 -6.00
C LEU A 70 -0.78 1.74 -5.83
N PRO A 71 -0.06 1.96 -4.71
CA PRO A 71 1.23 1.32 -4.53
C PRO A 71 1.13 -0.21 -4.47
N PHE A 72 0.10 -0.76 -3.82
CA PHE A 72 -0.09 -2.21 -3.77
C PHE A 72 -0.26 -2.82 -5.17
N LEU A 73 -1.10 -2.22 -6.02
CA LEU A 73 -1.30 -2.67 -7.39
C LEU A 73 -0.02 -2.54 -8.21
N PHE A 74 0.68 -1.40 -8.11
CA PHE A 74 1.95 -1.20 -8.82
C PHE A 74 3.00 -2.25 -8.43
N ILE A 75 3.24 -2.44 -7.13
CA ILE A 75 4.18 -3.42 -6.60
C ILE A 75 3.79 -4.82 -7.06
N SER A 76 2.50 -5.18 -6.94
CA SER A 76 2.00 -6.48 -7.34
C SER A 76 2.22 -6.72 -8.84
N LEU A 77 1.88 -5.76 -9.70
CA LEU A 77 2.07 -5.87 -11.15
C LEU A 77 3.55 -6.05 -11.53
N VAL A 78 4.44 -5.24 -10.94
CA VAL A 78 5.87 -5.27 -11.28
C VAL A 78 6.59 -6.50 -10.73
N THR A 79 6.17 -7.01 -9.58
CA THR A 79 6.82 -8.17 -8.94
C THR A 79 6.22 -9.50 -9.39
N LEU A 80 4.89 -9.61 -9.49
CA LEU A 80 4.23 -10.85 -9.94
C LEU A 80 4.51 -11.16 -11.41
N SER A 81 4.70 -10.14 -12.25
CA SER A 81 5.16 -10.35 -13.64
C SER A 81 6.54 -11.03 -13.73
N LYS A 82 7.31 -11.02 -12.65
CA LYS A 82 8.61 -11.70 -12.52
C LYS A 82 8.52 -12.99 -11.67
N GLY A 83 7.31 -13.43 -11.34
CA GLY A 83 7.03 -14.64 -10.56
C GLY A 83 6.78 -14.40 -9.06
N LEU A 84 6.17 -15.40 -8.42
CA LEU A 84 5.77 -15.34 -7.00
C LEU A 84 6.96 -15.15 -6.05
N ALA A 85 8.12 -15.75 -6.36
CA ALA A 85 9.33 -15.58 -5.55
C ALA A 85 9.75 -14.11 -5.43
N ARG A 86 9.63 -13.33 -6.52
CA ARG A 86 9.97 -11.91 -6.53
C ARG A 86 8.98 -11.07 -5.71
N PHE A 87 7.70 -11.44 -5.74
CA PHE A 87 6.67 -10.82 -4.91
C PHE A 87 6.96 -11.04 -3.42
N TYR A 88 7.22 -12.28 -3.02
CA TYR A 88 7.57 -12.60 -1.63
C TYR A 88 8.88 -11.94 -1.19
N GLU A 89 9.89 -11.86 -2.06
CA GLU A 89 11.15 -11.15 -1.80
C GLU A 89 10.88 -9.67 -1.45
N PHE A 90 10.03 -8.98 -2.21
CA PHE A 90 9.69 -7.58 -1.92
C PHE A 90 8.99 -7.43 -0.57
N TRP A 91 7.99 -8.27 -0.28
CA TRP A 91 7.29 -8.21 1.00
C TRP A 91 8.20 -8.55 2.17
N ARG A 92 9.16 -9.45 2.00
CA ARG A 92 10.19 -9.74 3.00
C ARG A 92 11.08 -8.52 3.26
N PHE A 93 11.56 -7.87 2.20
CA PHE A 93 12.27 -6.60 2.30
C PHE A 93 11.45 -5.59 3.09
N TYR A 94 10.15 -5.44 2.76
CA TYR A 94 9.26 -4.48 3.39
C TYR A 94 9.07 -4.77 4.89
N GLU A 95 8.83 -6.03 5.27
CA GLU A 95 8.71 -6.44 6.67
C GLU A 95 9.97 -6.09 7.48
N LEU A 96 11.16 -6.40 6.93
CA LEU A 96 12.44 -6.13 7.59
C LEU A 96 12.77 -4.64 7.68
N HIS A 97 12.50 -3.90 6.60
CA HIS A 97 12.79 -2.47 6.52
C HIS A 97 11.93 -1.67 7.51
N TYR A 98 10.63 -1.96 7.57
CA TYR A 98 9.70 -1.24 8.45
C TYR A 98 9.54 -1.89 9.83
N LYS A 99 10.13 -3.07 10.06
CA LYS A 99 10.03 -3.85 11.30
C LYS A 99 8.58 -4.16 11.70
N ILE A 100 7.72 -4.41 10.71
CA ILE A 100 6.31 -4.75 10.89
C ILE A 100 6.02 -6.00 10.06
N GLY A 101 5.53 -7.05 10.71
CA GLY A 101 5.12 -8.27 10.02
C GLY A 101 3.91 -8.06 9.11
N ILE A 102 3.77 -8.91 8.10
CA ILE A 102 2.73 -8.82 7.07
C ILE A 102 1.31 -8.80 7.64
N LYS A 103 1.08 -9.47 8.78
CA LYS A 103 -0.22 -9.44 9.47
C LYS A 103 -0.59 -8.03 9.93
N GLY A 104 0.37 -7.28 10.46
CA GLY A 104 0.17 -5.89 10.88
C GLY A 104 -0.09 -4.97 9.69
N ILE A 105 0.62 -5.19 8.59
CA ILE A 105 0.38 -4.48 7.33
C ILE A 105 -1.05 -4.75 6.84
N MET A 106 -1.45 -6.01 6.75
CA MET A 106 -2.80 -6.41 6.32
C MET A 106 -3.90 -5.82 7.21
N ALA A 107 -3.69 -5.76 8.53
CA ALA A 107 -4.66 -5.20 9.46
C ALA A 107 -4.96 -3.71 9.21
N VAL A 108 -4.01 -2.96 8.64
CA VAL A 108 -4.21 -1.55 8.26
C VAL A 108 -4.62 -1.42 6.80
N TYR A 109 -3.99 -2.18 5.91
CA TYR A 109 -4.20 -2.06 4.47
C TYR A 109 -5.60 -2.51 4.05
N ILE A 110 -6.11 -3.61 4.60
CA ILE A 110 -7.43 -4.15 4.21
C ILE A 110 -8.56 -3.16 4.51
N PRO A 111 -8.70 -2.62 5.74
CA PRO A 111 -9.74 -1.62 6.02
C PRO A 111 -9.64 -0.39 5.13
N LEU A 112 -8.44 0.13 4.88
CA LEU A 112 -8.23 1.29 4.01
C LEU A 112 -8.60 0.98 2.55
N MET A 113 -8.21 -0.18 2.03
CA MET A 113 -8.63 -0.62 0.69
C MET A 113 -10.14 -0.75 0.59
N MET A 114 -10.80 -1.36 1.58
CA MET A 114 -12.26 -1.46 1.63
C MET A 114 -12.93 -0.08 1.65
N LEU A 115 -12.42 0.85 2.46
CA LEU A 115 -12.90 2.23 2.51
C LEU A 115 -12.75 2.92 1.14
N GLY A 116 -11.62 2.74 0.45
CA GLY A 116 -11.42 3.25 -0.91
C GLY A 116 -12.45 2.73 -1.89
N LEU A 117 -12.66 1.41 -1.92
CA LEU A 117 -13.63 0.77 -2.83
C LEU A 117 -15.07 1.19 -2.54
N LEU A 118 -15.45 1.26 -1.25
CA LEU A 118 -16.76 1.76 -0.83
C LEU A 118 -16.95 3.22 -1.24
N SER A 119 -15.91 4.04 -1.14
CA SER A 119 -15.95 5.44 -1.53
C SER A 119 -16.18 5.61 -3.03
N ILE A 120 -15.55 4.79 -3.88
CA ILE A 120 -15.82 4.78 -5.33
C ILE A 120 -17.31 4.53 -5.57
N TYR A 121 -17.85 3.45 -4.98
CA TYR A 121 -19.26 3.09 -5.15
C TYR A 121 -20.21 4.22 -4.72
N GLN A 122 -19.92 4.89 -3.59
CA GLN A 122 -20.75 6.01 -3.13
C GLN A 122 -20.65 7.21 -4.05
N ILE A 123 -19.44 7.62 -4.47
CA ILE A 123 -19.24 8.75 -5.38
C ILE A 123 -19.96 8.52 -6.70
N THR A 124 -19.88 7.32 -7.27
CA THR A 124 -20.55 6.97 -8.54
C THR A 124 -22.09 7.03 -8.50
N LYS A 125 -22.71 7.08 -7.32
CA LYS A 125 -24.18 7.29 -7.21
C LYS A 125 -24.60 8.75 -7.36
N TYR A 126 -23.64 9.67 -7.27
CA TYR A 126 -23.88 11.11 -7.23
C TYR A 126 -23.27 11.86 -8.41
N ILE A 127 -22.55 11.14 -9.28
CA ILE A 127 -22.14 11.57 -10.63
C ILE A 127 -23.19 11.03 -11.59
#